data_AF-A0AAV3AKU0-F1
#
_entry.id   AF-A0AAV3AKU0-F1
#
_cell.length_a   1.000
_cell.length_b   1.000
_cell.length_c   1.000
_cell.angle_alpha   90.00
_cell.angle_beta   90.00
_cell.angle_gamma   90.00
#
_symmetry.space_group_name_H-M   'P 1'
#
loop_
_entity.id
_entity.type
_entity.pdbx_description
1 polymer ?
#
loop_
_entity_poly.entity_id
_entity_poly.type
_entity_poly.pdbx_seq_one_letter_code
_entity_poly.pdbx_strand_id
1 'polypeptide(L)'
;MSSHPVHGLPFLPGNTYRDPTKSVFHRSQTLKYRNGYSRPVLPTVGIGREPITVNQLSQAELDELANKRPTLTYGQAKPAPPSTFIPVHVAFDKKVLKFDAYFQETVPISQDEHYRVRRVCVYYYLEDDSMSVVEPPVENSGIPQGTFIKRQRHPKNDNGDPYHWKDLKVGINVTFYGRTFSIISCDQCTKDFLESEGIEVNPTEAIPTDLYTELRKEPHRTYTTPSDFDKLKQFLTMDRKVLRFFSLWDDSESMFGEARPVIIHYYLVDDTVEVREVHERNDGRDPFPVLMKRQRLPKSVKDLKDTFPKCVLEMSDQEVTEWYSPRDFKVGSHIIILGRKFFLYD
;
A
#
# COMPACT_ATOMS: atom_id res chain seq x y z
N MET A 1 -70.47 26.42 66.88
CA MET A 1 -71.42 26.70 65.79
C MET A 1 -70.72 26.38 64.49
N SER A 2 -71.14 25.35 63.76
CA SER A 2 -70.65 25.12 62.40
C SER A 2 -71.56 25.89 61.44
N SER A 3 -71.00 26.87 60.75
CA SER A 3 -71.63 27.55 59.63
C SER A 3 -71.07 26.94 58.35
N HIS A 4 -71.91 26.42 57.47
CA HIS A 4 -71.47 25.90 56.18
C HIS A 4 -71.40 27.06 55.18
N PRO A 5 -70.23 27.38 54.61
CA PRO A 5 -70.16 28.31 53.50
C PRO A 5 -70.84 27.67 52.29
N VAL A 6 -71.76 28.40 51.66
CA VAL A 6 -72.37 27.97 50.39
C VAL A 6 -71.27 27.97 49.32
N HIS A 7 -71.15 26.86 48.59
CA HIS A 7 -70.09 26.66 47.61
C HIS A 7 -70.09 27.80 46.58
N GLY A 8 -69.00 28.57 46.51
CA GLY A 8 -68.82 29.68 45.56
C GLY A 8 -69.23 31.07 46.07
N LEU A 9 -69.70 31.23 47.31
CA LEU A 9 -69.98 32.55 47.91
C LEU A 9 -68.83 33.03 48.82
N PRO A 10 -68.51 34.34 48.83
CA PRO A 10 -67.46 34.90 49.66
C PRO A 10 -67.85 34.89 51.15
N PHE A 11 -66.86 34.67 52.03
CA PHE A 11 -67.03 34.54 53.48
C PHE A 11 -67.21 35.91 54.16
N LEU A 12 -68.27 36.63 53.77
CA LEU A 12 -68.66 37.92 54.32
C LEU A 12 -69.78 37.77 55.37
N PRO A 13 -69.87 38.68 56.36
CA PRO A 13 -71.00 38.70 57.30
C PRO A 13 -72.33 38.77 56.53
N GLY A 14 -73.26 37.87 56.83
CA GLY A 14 -74.56 37.74 56.13
C GLY A 14 -74.66 36.56 55.15
N ASN A 15 -73.52 36.08 54.60
CA ASN A 15 -73.49 34.93 53.68
C ASN A 15 -73.22 33.59 54.38
N THR A 16 -73.53 33.51 55.69
CA THR A 16 -73.34 32.29 56.49
C THR A 16 -74.67 31.87 57.08
N TYR A 17 -75.08 30.64 56.76
CA TYR A 17 -76.34 30.08 57.26
C TYR A 17 -76.04 29.10 58.40
N ARG A 18 -76.79 29.21 59.50
CA ARG A 18 -76.73 28.25 60.60
C ARG A 18 -77.73 27.14 60.31
N ASP A 19 -77.26 25.90 60.37
CA ASP A 19 -78.13 24.73 60.26
C ASP A 19 -78.76 24.44 61.64
N PRO A 20 -80.09 24.60 61.81
CA PRO A 20 -80.78 24.36 63.07
C PRO A 20 -80.99 22.86 63.37
N THR A 21 -80.76 21.97 62.40
CA THR A 21 -80.98 20.53 62.56
C THR A 21 -79.79 19.82 63.20
N LYS A 22 -78.62 20.47 63.24
CA LYS A 22 -77.40 19.88 63.78
C LYS A 22 -77.45 19.84 65.30
N SER A 23 -77.43 18.63 65.86
CA SER A 23 -77.46 18.37 67.30
C SER A 23 -76.10 17.98 67.88
N VAL A 24 -75.14 17.54 67.04
CA VAL A 24 -73.84 17.02 67.47
C VAL A 24 -72.73 18.01 67.15
N PHE A 25 -72.04 18.50 68.19
CA PHE A 25 -70.99 19.53 68.07
C PHE A 25 -69.63 19.11 68.67
N HIS A 26 -69.42 17.82 68.88
CA HIS A 26 -68.18 17.33 69.47
C HIS A 26 -66.97 17.68 68.57
N ARG A 27 -65.84 18.05 69.19
CA ARG A 27 -64.58 18.32 68.49
C ARG A 27 -63.67 17.09 68.56
N SER A 28 -62.92 16.84 67.50
CA SER A 28 -61.87 15.81 67.51
C SER A 28 -60.70 16.26 68.39
N GLN A 29 -60.13 15.33 69.16
CA GLN A 29 -58.99 15.63 70.04
C GLN A 29 -57.71 15.78 69.19
N THR A 30 -57.35 17.01 68.87
CA THR A 30 -56.17 17.36 68.05
C THR A 30 -54.91 17.60 68.87
N LEU A 31 -55.01 17.76 70.19
CA LEU A 31 -53.87 17.98 71.08
C LEU A 31 -53.79 16.82 72.08
N LYS A 32 -52.73 16.01 72.02
CA LYS A 32 -52.53 14.90 72.96
C LYS A 32 -51.16 15.02 73.62
N TYR A 33 -51.05 14.63 74.88
CA TYR A 33 -49.76 14.43 75.53
C TYR A 33 -49.36 12.96 75.44
N ARG A 34 -48.11 12.68 75.06
CA ARG A 34 -47.54 11.33 75.11
C ARG A 34 -46.17 11.42 75.78
N ASN A 35 -46.01 10.70 76.89
CA ASN A 35 -44.77 10.66 77.67
C ASN A 35 -44.23 12.06 78.04
N GLY A 36 -45.10 12.97 78.48
CA GLY A 36 -44.73 14.32 78.92
C GLY A 36 -44.63 15.38 77.82
N TYR A 37 -44.68 15.02 76.53
CA TYR A 37 -44.57 15.96 75.42
C TYR A 37 -45.92 16.20 74.72
N SER A 38 -46.20 17.46 74.37
CA SER A 38 -47.38 17.82 73.57
C SER A 38 -47.19 17.39 72.12
N ARG A 39 -48.08 16.53 71.62
CA ARG A 39 -48.11 16.06 70.23
C ARG A 39 -49.42 16.50 69.56
N PRO A 40 -49.36 17.41 68.56
CA PRO A 40 -50.51 17.72 67.74
C PRO A 40 -50.83 16.54 66.81
N VAL A 41 -52.12 16.23 66.65
CA VAL A 41 -52.66 15.21 65.76
C VAL A 41 -53.67 15.89 64.84
N LEU A 42 -53.55 15.65 63.54
CA LEU A 42 -54.47 16.20 62.55
C LEU A 42 -55.87 15.59 62.72
N PRO A 43 -56.95 16.40 62.65
CA PRO A 43 -58.30 15.89 62.74
C PRO A 43 -58.63 15.06 61.51
N THR A 44 -59.09 13.83 61.69
CA THR A 44 -59.57 12.96 60.59
C THR A 44 -60.98 13.35 60.14
N VAL A 45 -61.78 13.93 61.04
CA VAL A 45 -63.14 14.40 60.79
C VAL A 45 -63.37 15.77 61.43
N GLY A 46 -64.27 16.54 60.83
CA GLY A 46 -64.69 17.86 61.26
C GLY A 46 -65.60 17.83 62.49
N ILE A 47 -66.12 19.00 62.86
CA ILE A 47 -66.96 19.17 64.05
C ILE A 47 -68.28 18.39 63.87
N GLY A 48 -68.55 17.46 64.78
CA GLY A 48 -69.72 16.57 64.69
C GLY A 48 -69.59 15.42 63.69
N ARG A 49 -68.36 14.98 63.37
CA ARG A 49 -68.02 13.93 62.37
C ARG A 49 -68.28 14.29 60.91
N GLU A 50 -68.41 15.58 60.59
CA GLU A 50 -68.51 15.99 59.19
C GLU A 50 -67.23 15.61 58.43
N PRO A 51 -67.33 15.09 57.20
CA PRO A 51 -66.16 14.79 56.38
C PRO A 51 -65.40 16.08 56.06
N ILE A 52 -64.08 16.08 56.29
CA ILE A 52 -63.21 17.20 55.91
C ILE A 52 -62.89 17.06 54.43
N THR A 53 -62.98 18.15 53.66
CA THR A 53 -62.48 18.20 52.29
C THR A 53 -60.95 18.12 52.32
N VAL A 54 -60.40 16.92 52.11
CA VAL A 54 -58.96 16.73 52.05
C VAL A 54 -58.51 16.99 50.61
N ASN A 55 -57.69 18.02 50.38
CA ASN A 55 -57.05 18.31 49.08
C ASN A 55 -55.92 17.31 48.74
N GLN A 56 -55.95 16.10 49.28
CA GLN A 56 -54.97 15.06 48.97
C GLN A 56 -55.66 14.07 48.04
N LEU A 57 -55.22 14.08 46.79
CA LEU A 57 -55.59 13.07 45.80
C LEU A 57 -55.23 11.69 46.35
N SER A 58 -56.12 10.73 46.15
CA SER A 58 -55.86 9.33 46.46
C SER A 58 -54.69 8.81 45.61
N GLN A 59 -54.05 7.73 46.08
CA GLN A 59 -52.93 7.11 45.36
C GLN A 59 -53.31 6.75 43.92
N ALA A 60 -54.54 6.27 43.70
CA ALA A 60 -55.06 5.93 42.39
C ALA A 60 -55.22 7.16 41.47
N GLU A 61 -55.68 8.29 42.02
CA GLU A 61 -55.81 9.55 41.27
C GLU A 61 -54.44 10.16 40.95
N LEU A 62 -53.44 9.99 41.83
CA LEU A 62 -52.05 10.37 41.57
C LEU A 62 -51.44 9.54 40.43
N ASP A 63 -51.67 8.22 40.42
CA ASP A 63 -51.20 7.32 39.37
C ASP A 63 -51.85 7.62 38.01
N GLU A 64 -53.15 7.95 38.00
CA GLU A 64 -53.85 8.37 36.79
C GLU A 64 -53.32 9.71 36.25
N LEU A 65 -52.98 10.65 37.14
CA LEU A 65 -52.40 11.95 36.77
C LEU A 65 -50.98 11.81 36.20
N ALA A 66 -50.18 10.90 36.76
CA ALA A 66 -48.82 10.61 36.30
C ALA A 66 -48.80 10.08 34.85
N ASN A 67 -49.80 9.29 34.47
CA ASN A 67 -49.95 8.79 33.10
C ASN A 67 -50.43 9.87 32.11
N LYS A 68 -51.29 10.80 32.55
CA LYS A 68 -51.83 11.86 31.68
C LYS A 68 -50.84 13.01 31.45
N ARG A 69 -49.97 13.32 32.40
CA ARG A 69 -48.97 14.40 32.30
C ARG A 69 -47.62 14.00 32.94
N PRO A 70 -46.78 13.21 32.23
CA PRO A 70 -45.49 12.77 32.76
C PRO A 70 -44.52 13.93 33.06
N THR A 71 -44.74 15.11 32.46
CA THR A 71 -43.96 16.33 32.71
C THR A 71 -44.13 16.92 34.11
N LEU A 72 -45.24 16.64 34.80
CA LEU A 72 -45.45 17.07 36.19
C LEU A 72 -44.73 16.16 37.19
N THR A 73 -44.60 14.88 36.87
CA THR A 73 -43.97 13.86 37.74
C THR A 73 -42.44 13.82 37.55
N TYR A 74 -41.96 13.93 36.31
CA TYR A 74 -40.54 13.77 35.97
C TYR A 74 -39.86 15.07 35.50
N GLY A 75 -40.60 16.18 35.38
CA GLY A 75 -40.10 17.44 34.83
C GLY A 75 -40.00 17.43 33.30
N GLN A 76 -39.64 18.58 32.71
CA GLN A 76 -39.34 18.62 31.27
C GLN A 76 -38.00 17.91 30.99
N ALA A 77 -37.94 17.13 29.92
CA ALA A 77 -36.70 16.53 29.45
C ALA A 77 -35.66 17.63 29.24
N LYS A 78 -34.51 17.52 29.89
CA LYS A 78 -33.41 18.47 29.68
C LYS A 78 -33.05 18.44 28.18
N PRO A 79 -33.05 19.60 27.49
CA PRO A 79 -32.54 19.64 26.14
C PRO A 79 -31.09 19.14 26.15
N ALA A 80 -30.71 18.43 25.09
CA ALA A 80 -29.33 18.02 24.93
C ALA A 80 -28.42 19.25 25.06
N PRO A 81 -27.26 19.13 25.73
CA PRO A 81 -26.33 20.24 25.79
C PRO A 81 -26.00 20.69 24.35
N PRO A 82 -25.90 22.01 24.10
CA PRO A 82 -25.49 22.48 22.79
C PRO A 82 -24.11 21.90 22.47
N SER A 83 -23.90 21.50 21.22
CA SER A 83 -22.59 21.01 20.79
C SER A 83 -21.53 22.08 21.07
N THR A 84 -20.37 21.64 21.55
CA THR A 84 -19.23 22.54 21.76
C THR A 84 -18.81 23.12 20.42
N PHE A 85 -18.70 24.44 20.33
CA PHE A 85 -18.17 25.11 19.14
C PHE A 85 -16.70 24.74 18.94
N ILE A 86 -16.39 24.11 17.81
CA ILE A 86 -15.02 23.77 17.43
C ILE A 86 -14.62 24.71 16.30
N PRO A 87 -13.57 25.54 16.48
CA PRO A 87 -13.06 26.39 15.40
C PRO A 87 -12.57 25.59 14.20
N VAL A 88 -12.68 26.17 13.00
CA VAL A 88 -12.30 25.55 11.71
C VAL A 88 -10.86 25.02 11.74
N HIS A 89 -9.90 25.84 12.18
CA HIS A 89 -8.48 25.44 12.25
C HIS A 89 -8.24 24.24 13.18
N VAL A 90 -9.10 24.00 14.18
CA VAL A 90 -9.01 22.83 15.05
C VAL A 90 -9.70 21.62 14.42
N ALA A 91 -10.87 21.83 13.80
CA ALA A 91 -11.65 20.77 13.17
C ALA A 91 -10.96 20.16 11.93
N PHE A 92 -10.17 20.98 11.24
CA PHE A 92 -9.48 20.63 9.98
C PHE A 92 -7.95 20.62 10.09
N ASP A 93 -7.39 20.63 11.32
CA ASP A 93 -5.95 20.47 11.53
C ASP A 93 -5.43 19.22 10.80
N LYS A 94 -4.33 19.37 10.05
CA LYS A 94 -3.67 18.32 9.25
C LYS A 94 -4.53 17.66 8.16
N LYS A 95 -5.73 18.16 7.87
CA LYS A 95 -6.52 17.68 6.73
C LYS A 95 -6.14 18.47 5.48
N VAL A 96 -5.52 17.79 4.53
CA VAL A 96 -5.01 18.38 3.28
C VAL A 96 -5.58 17.62 2.10
N LEU A 97 -6.12 18.34 1.13
CA LEU A 97 -6.55 17.75 -0.13
C LEU A 97 -5.41 17.80 -1.14
N LYS A 98 -5.03 16.64 -1.67
CA LYS A 98 -4.05 16.48 -2.74
C LYS A 98 -4.73 16.16 -4.07
N PHE A 99 -4.40 16.97 -5.08
CA PHE A 99 -4.79 16.78 -6.47
C PHE A 99 -3.54 16.63 -7.33
N ASP A 100 -3.55 15.69 -8.28
CA ASP A 100 -2.51 15.63 -9.31
C ASP A 100 -3.00 16.41 -10.54
N ALA A 101 -2.11 17.23 -11.08
CA ALA A 101 -2.39 18.11 -12.19
C ALA A 101 -1.19 18.15 -13.15
N TYR A 102 -1.40 18.75 -14.31
CA TYR A 102 -0.32 19.08 -15.23
C TYR A 102 -0.51 20.48 -15.79
N PHE A 103 0.57 21.05 -16.30
CA PHE A 103 0.49 22.23 -17.14
C PHE A 103 1.42 22.07 -18.34
N GLN A 104 1.09 22.73 -19.43
CA GLN A 104 1.91 22.78 -20.64
C GLN A 104 2.82 24.00 -20.57
N GLU A 105 4.12 23.78 -20.77
CA GLU A 105 5.13 24.83 -20.86
C GLU A 105 5.63 24.91 -22.29
N THR A 106 5.55 26.09 -22.91
CA THR A 106 6.05 26.32 -24.26
C THR A 106 7.58 26.44 -24.24
N VAL A 107 8.25 25.74 -25.16
CA VAL A 107 9.71 25.71 -25.27
C VAL A 107 10.11 26.23 -26.66
N PRO A 108 10.43 27.52 -26.79
CA PRO A 108 10.55 28.16 -28.11
C PRO A 108 11.85 27.85 -28.88
N ILE A 109 12.91 27.38 -28.21
CA ILE A 109 14.28 27.30 -28.80
C ILE A 109 14.80 25.85 -28.89
N SER A 110 13.98 24.85 -28.52
CA SER A 110 14.41 23.44 -28.61
C SER A 110 14.24 22.89 -30.03
N GLN A 111 15.21 22.07 -30.46
CA GLN A 111 15.11 21.33 -31.73
C GLN A 111 14.20 20.11 -31.61
N ASP A 112 14.07 19.55 -30.41
CA ASP A 112 13.39 18.28 -30.15
C ASP A 112 11.91 18.46 -29.77
N GLU A 113 11.55 19.60 -29.17
CA GLU A 113 10.20 19.84 -28.63
C GLU A 113 9.74 21.29 -28.82
N HIS A 114 8.43 21.52 -28.93
CA HIS A 114 7.82 22.86 -28.97
C HIS A 114 7.08 23.20 -27.67
N TYR A 115 6.61 22.17 -26.97
CA TYR A 115 6.00 22.27 -25.66
C TYR A 115 6.32 21.00 -24.87
N ARG A 116 6.35 21.14 -23.55
CA ARG A 116 6.51 20.02 -22.61
C ARG A 116 5.41 20.02 -21.57
N VAL A 117 5.04 18.84 -21.12
CA VAL A 117 4.01 18.61 -20.11
C VAL A 117 4.69 18.38 -18.76
N ARG A 118 4.46 19.28 -17.80
CA ARG A 118 5.01 19.16 -16.45
C ARG A 118 3.92 18.72 -15.49
N ARG A 119 4.17 17.59 -14.82
CA ARG A 119 3.30 17.02 -13.79
C ARG A 119 3.53 17.75 -12.47
N VAL A 120 2.46 18.09 -11.76
CA VAL A 120 2.52 18.75 -10.47
C VAL A 120 1.45 18.18 -9.52
N CYS A 121 1.69 18.31 -8.22
CA CYS A 121 0.71 18.03 -7.19
C CYS A 121 0.26 19.36 -6.56
N VAL A 122 -1.05 19.60 -6.57
CA VAL A 122 -1.70 20.74 -5.91
C VAL A 122 -2.20 20.28 -4.55
N TYR A 123 -1.75 20.94 -3.49
CA TYR A 123 -2.20 20.71 -2.12
C TYR A 123 -3.09 21.86 -1.67
N TYR A 124 -4.24 21.55 -1.09
CA TYR A 124 -5.20 22.48 -0.50
C TYR A 124 -5.34 22.20 1.00
N TYR A 125 -5.06 23.18 1.83
CA TYR A 125 -5.09 23.03 3.29
C TYR A 125 -6.44 23.50 3.82
N LEU A 126 -7.21 22.58 4.42
CA LEU A 126 -8.57 22.88 4.91
C LEU A 126 -8.59 23.76 6.17
N GLU A 127 -7.46 23.88 6.86
CA GLU A 127 -7.35 24.69 8.07
C GLU A 127 -7.45 26.21 7.79
N ASP A 128 -6.96 26.65 6.63
CA ASP A 128 -6.78 28.06 6.30
C ASP A 128 -7.07 28.40 4.83
N ASP A 129 -7.65 27.49 4.05
CA ASP A 129 -7.97 27.67 2.61
C ASP A 129 -6.75 28.07 1.76
N SER A 130 -5.54 27.74 2.21
CA SER A 130 -4.31 28.00 1.45
C SER A 130 -3.98 26.85 0.51
N MET A 131 -3.15 27.14 -0.48
CA MET A 131 -2.77 26.20 -1.52
C MET A 131 -1.27 26.25 -1.79
N SER A 132 -0.69 25.10 -2.13
CA SER A 132 0.70 24.99 -2.57
C SER A 132 0.80 24.04 -3.75
N VAL A 133 1.71 24.32 -4.68
CA VAL A 133 1.95 23.46 -5.85
C VAL A 133 3.37 22.94 -5.79
N VAL A 134 3.53 21.63 -5.92
CA VAL A 134 4.83 20.96 -5.82
C VAL A 134 5.00 20.05 -7.04
N GLU A 135 6.13 20.17 -7.71
CA GLU A 135 6.53 19.28 -8.77
C GLU A 135 7.29 18.07 -8.18
N PRO A 136 6.81 16.84 -8.40
CA PRO A 136 7.51 15.66 -7.94
C PRO A 136 8.86 15.52 -8.65
N PRO A 137 9.90 15.01 -7.97
CA PRO A 137 11.20 14.78 -8.58
C PRO A 137 11.09 13.66 -9.64
N VAL A 138 11.68 13.89 -10.82
CA VAL A 138 11.75 12.95 -11.94
C VAL A 138 13.22 12.76 -12.31
N GLU A 139 13.65 11.51 -12.32
CA GLU A 139 15.03 11.16 -12.68
C GLU A 139 15.39 11.65 -14.08
N ASN A 140 16.62 12.12 -14.25
CA ASN A 140 17.14 12.63 -15.52
C ASN A 140 16.32 13.77 -16.14
N SER A 141 15.47 14.47 -15.37
CA SER A 141 14.68 15.60 -15.87
C SER A 141 15.57 16.75 -16.39
N GLY A 142 16.63 17.07 -15.63
CA GLY A 142 17.52 18.19 -15.94
C GLY A 142 16.96 19.57 -15.59
N ILE A 143 15.78 19.63 -14.96
CA ILE A 143 15.09 20.86 -14.56
C ILE A 143 15.05 20.93 -13.02
N PRO A 144 15.19 22.11 -12.38
CA PRO A 144 14.97 22.24 -10.95
C PRO A 144 13.51 21.90 -10.60
N GLN A 145 13.33 20.91 -9.73
CA GLN A 145 12.04 20.38 -9.27
C GLN A 145 11.85 20.62 -7.77
N GLY A 146 10.63 20.41 -7.27
CA GLY A 146 10.25 20.64 -5.87
C GLY A 146 9.13 21.65 -5.74
N THR A 147 9.19 22.52 -4.73
CA THR A 147 8.13 23.51 -4.47
C THR A 147 8.04 24.51 -5.63
N PHE A 148 6.96 24.41 -6.41
CA PHE A 148 6.69 25.28 -7.55
C PHE A 148 6.02 26.58 -7.11
N ILE A 149 5.00 26.47 -6.25
CA ILE A 149 4.31 27.61 -5.61
C ILE A 149 4.25 27.36 -4.10
N LYS A 150 4.74 28.33 -3.33
CA LYS A 150 4.70 28.31 -1.87
C LYS A 150 3.27 28.45 -1.35
N ARG A 151 3.03 27.86 -0.17
CA ARG A 151 1.74 27.85 0.53
C ARG A 151 1.21 29.27 0.76
N GLN A 152 0.08 29.60 0.15
CA GLN A 152 -0.64 30.86 0.33
C GLN A 152 -2.07 30.77 -0.21
N ARG A 153 -2.92 31.76 0.07
CA ARG A 153 -4.25 31.85 -0.53
C ARG A 153 -4.14 32.44 -1.94
N HIS A 154 -4.68 31.73 -2.93
CA HIS A 154 -4.68 32.21 -4.32
C HIS A 154 -6.03 32.80 -4.69
N PRO A 155 -6.06 33.97 -5.35
CA PRO A 155 -7.29 34.52 -5.90
C PRO A 155 -7.69 33.74 -7.17
N LYS A 156 -8.98 33.45 -7.28
CA LYS A 156 -9.62 32.81 -8.43
C LYS A 156 -9.90 33.79 -9.56
N ASN A 157 -10.37 34.98 -9.21
CA ASN A 157 -10.77 36.04 -10.13
C ASN A 157 -10.06 37.36 -9.80
N ASP A 158 -10.13 38.33 -10.71
CA ASP A 158 -9.62 39.70 -10.51
C ASP A 158 -10.26 40.42 -9.32
N ASN A 159 -11.44 39.95 -8.87
CA ASN A 159 -12.14 40.44 -7.68
C ASN A 159 -11.45 40.05 -6.36
N GLY A 160 -10.47 39.14 -6.39
CA GLY A 160 -9.74 38.69 -5.21
C GLY A 160 -10.41 37.55 -4.41
N ASP A 161 -11.50 36.98 -4.92
CA ASP A 161 -12.17 35.84 -4.29
C ASP A 161 -11.21 34.64 -4.23
N PRO A 162 -10.95 34.03 -3.05
CA PRO A 162 -10.01 32.92 -2.94
C PRO A 162 -10.59 31.63 -3.52
N TYR A 163 -9.71 30.73 -3.96
CA TYR A 163 -10.12 29.38 -4.34
C TYR A 163 -10.71 28.62 -3.14
N HIS A 164 -11.87 28.01 -3.36
CA HIS A 164 -12.48 27.08 -2.42
C HIS A 164 -12.30 25.65 -2.91
N TRP A 165 -12.21 24.68 -1.99
CA TRP A 165 -12.14 23.25 -2.36
C TRP A 165 -13.29 22.77 -3.26
N LYS A 166 -14.45 23.47 -3.26
CA LYS A 166 -15.61 23.15 -4.11
C LYS A 166 -15.35 23.43 -5.59
N ASP A 167 -14.41 24.33 -5.88
CA ASP A 167 -14.00 24.69 -7.23
C ASP A 167 -12.94 23.73 -7.80
N LEU A 168 -12.34 22.89 -6.94
CA LEU A 168 -11.28 21.96 -7.31
C LEU A 168 -11.88 20.58 -7.58
N LYS A 169 -12.16 20.30 -8.85
CA LYS A 169 -12.62 18.98 -9.30
C LYS A 169 -11.70 18.44 -10.40
N VAL A 170 -11.69 17.13 -10.54
CA VAL A 170 -11.02 16.47 -11.68
C VAL A 170 -11.64 16.94 -13.00
N GLY A 171 -10.80 17.30 -13.96
CA GLY A 171 -11.17 17.89 -15.26
C GLY A 171 -11.32 19.42 -15.25
N ILE A 172 -11.16 20.09 -14.11
CA ILE A 172 -11.20 21.55 -14.03
C ILE A 172 -9.79 22.14 -14.22
N ASN A 173 -9.75 23.25 -14.96
CA ASN A 173 -8.56 24.06 -15.14
C ASN A 173 -8.48 25.14 -14.07
N VAL A 174 -7.33 25.24 -13.39
CA VAL A 174 -7.07 26.19 -12.32
C VAL A 174 -5.90 27.08 -12.72
N THR A 175 -6.06 28.40 -12.58
CA THR A 175 -5.03 29.37 -12.99
C THR A 175 -4.32 29.94 -11.77
N PHE A 176 -2.98 29.80 -11.74
CA PHE A 176 -2.13 30.46 -10.76
C PHE A 176 -1.04 31.25 -11.47
N TYR A 177 -0.90 32.55 -11.14
CA TYR A 177 0.14 33.43 -11.68
C TYR A 177 0.30 33.37 -13.21
N GLY A 178 -0.83 33.33 -13.93
CA GLY A 178 -0.85 33.28 -15.40
C GLY A 178 -0.53 31.91 -16.01
N ARG A 179 -0.40 30.85 -15.20
CA ARG A 179 -0.27 29.46 -15.68
C ARG A 179 -1.54 28.68 -15.36
N THR A 180 -2.02 27.93 -16.34
CA THR A 180 -3.21 27.08 -16.22
C THR A 180 -2.81 25.64 -15.94
N PHE A 181 -3.31 25.08 -14.85
CA PHE A 181 -3.10 23.72 -14.40
C PHE A 181 -4.38 22.92 -14.60
N SER A 182 -4.30 21.80 -15.29
CA SER A 182 -5.43 20.89 -15.49
C SER A 182 -5.37 19.77 -14.46
N ILE A 183 -6.40 19.66 -13.61
CA ILE A 183 -6.48 18.62 -12.58
C ILE A 183 -6.90 17.30 -13.22
N ILE A 184 -6.12 16.25 -13.00
CA ILE A 184 -6.27 14.93 -13.65
C ILE A 184 -6.81 13.87 -12.71
N SER A 185 -6.28 13.86 -11.48
CA SER A 185 -6.63 12.89 -10.45
C SER A 185 -6.60 13.54 -9.07
N CYS A 186 -7.16 12.83 -8.11
CA CYS A 186 -7.16 13.22 -6.71
C CYS A 186 -6.81 11.99 -5.86
N ASP A 187 -6.26 12.22 -4.67
CA ASP A 187 -5.89 11.14 -3.76
C ASP A 187 -7.14 10.49 -3.13
N GLN A 188 -7.02 9.26 -2.62
CA GLN A 188 -8.18 8.54 -2.07
C GLN A 188 -8.83 9.32 -0.91
N CYS A 189 -8.01 9.87 0.00
CA CYS A 189 -8.50 10.70 1.12
C CYS A 189 -9.32 11.91 0.64
N THR A 190 -8.91 12.52 -0.49
CA THR A 190 -9.64 13.66 -1.05
C THR A 190 -10.95 13.27 -1.68
N LYS A 191 -10.97 12.11 -2.33
CA LYS A 191 -12.18 11.56 -2.92
C LYS A 191 -13.21 11.28 -1.83
N ASP A 192 -12.81 10.60 -0.77
CA ASP A 192 -13.68 10.28 0.37
C ASP A 192 -14.21 11.56 1.04
N PHE A 193 -13.36 12.59 1.18
CA PHE A 193 -13.77 13.89 1.72
C PHE A 193 -14.80 14.60 0.83
N LEU A 194 -14.53 14.70 -0.47
CA LEU A 194 -15.45 15.35 -1.42
C LEU A 194 -16.79 14.62 -1.48
N GLU A 195 -16.78 13.28 -1.47
CA GLU A 195 -17.99 12.46 -1.43
C GLU A 195 -18.78 12.67 -0.13
N SER A 196 -18.09 12.78 1.02
CA SER A 196 -18.74 13.05 2.32
C SER A 196 -19.43 14.41 2.39
N GLU A 197 -18.92 15.39 1.64
CA GLU A 197 -19.48 16.73 1.50
C GLU A 197 -20.50 16.84 0.34
N GLY A 198 -20.82 15.71 -0.32
CA GLY A 198 -21.83 15.63 -1.37
C GLY A 198 -21.36 16.06 -2.76
N ILE A 199 -20.05 16.05 -3.04
CA ILE A 199 -19.48 16.32 -4.36
C ILE A 199 -19.05 15.00 -5.00
N GLU A 200 -19.71 14.63 -6.10
CA GLU A 200 -19.27 13.52 -6.94
C GLU A 200 -18.00 13.87 -7.70
N VAL A 201 -16.98 13.01 -7.57
CA VAL A 201 -15.67 13.19 -8.22
C VAL A 201 -15.69 12.52 -9.59
N ASN A 202 -15.28 13.28 -10.62
CA ASN A 202 -15.14 12.78 -11.98
C ASN A 202 -14.08 11.66 -12.07
N PRO A 203 -14.18 10.76 -13.06
CA PRO A 203 -13.16 9.75 -13.29
C PRO A 203 -11.81 10.39 -13.64
N THR A 204 -10.72 9.68 -13.31
CA THR A 204 -9.35 10.11 -13.62
C THR A 204 -9.14 10.30 -15.11
N GLU A 205 -8.59 11.45 -15.48
CA GLU A 205 -8.20 11.74 -16.86
C GLU A 205 -6.79 11.19 -17.16
N ALA A 206 -6.44 11.07 -18.44
CA ALA A 206 -5.08 10.70 -18.83
C ALA A 206 -4.23 11.95 -19.01
N ILE A 207 -2.98 11.91 -18.56
CA ILE A 207 -1.99 12.95 -18.88
C ILE A 207 -1.75 12.90 -20.40
N PRO A 208 -1.81 14.03 -21.12
CA PRO A 208 -1.45 14.05 -22.53
C PRO A 208 0.02 13.72 -22.69
N THR A 209 0.32 12.80 -23.60
CA THR A 209 1.71 12.44 -23.93
C THR A 209 2.37 13.57 -24.73
N ASP A 210 3.59 13.96 -24.37
CA ASP A 210 4.42 14.88 -25.15
C ASP A 210 5.60 14.15 -25.82
N LEU A 211 6.12 14.76 -26.90
CA LEU A 211 7.28 14.23 -27.64
C LEU A 211 8.49 14.03 -26.72
N TYR A 212 8.65 14.93 -25.75
CA TYR A 212 9.71 14.87 -24.74
C TYR A 212 9.71 13.57 -23.92
N THR A 213 8.55 13.21 -23.37
CA THR A 213 8.41 12.01 -22.54
C THR A 213 8.53 10.76 -23.39
N GLU A 214 8.05 10.77 -24.63
CA GLU A 214 8.19 9.64 -25.55
C GLU A 214 9.65 9.37 -25.93
N LEU A 215 10.40 10.42 -26.32
CA LEU A 215 11.81 10.30 -26.67
C LEU A 215 12.67 9.78 -25.50
N ARG A 216 12.21 9.97 -24.25
CA ARG A 216 12.90 9.52 -23.04
C ARG A 216 12.47 8.15 -22.52
N LYS A 217 11.43 7.53 -23.09
CA LYS A 217 11.03 6.16 -22.73
C LYS A 217 11.98 5.09 -23.25
N GLU A 218 13.18 5.46 -23.71
CA GLU A 218 14.18 4.47 -24.11
C GLU A 218 14.36 3.43 -23.00
N PRO A 219 14.20 2.13 -23.32
CA PRO A 219 14.34 1.10 -22.32
C PRO A 219 15.76 1.19 -21.75
N HIS A 220 15.87 0.99 -20.43
CA HIS A 220 17.17 0.74 -19.84
C HIS A 220 17.88 -0.33 -20.68
N ARG A 221 19.14 -0.06 -21.05
CA ARG A 221 19.95 -1.00 -21.81
C ARG A 221 20.18 -2.25 -20.95
N THR A 222 19.26 -3.19 -21.04
CA THR A 222 19.41 -4.49 -20.42
C THR A 222 20.27 -5.32 -21.35
N TYR A 223 21.44 -5.73 -20.87
CA TYR A 223 22.28 -6.68 -21.58
C TYR A 223 21.66 -8.07 -21.44
N THR A 224 20.69 -8.40 -22.29
CA THR A 224 20.21 -9.78 -22.41
C THR A 224 21.35 -10.59 -23.05
N THR A 225 22.06 -11.39 -22.27
CA THR A 225 23.02 -12.35 -22.80
C THR A 225 22.27 -13.36 -23.69
N PRO A 226 22.59 -13.48 -24.98
CA PRO A 226 21.83 -14.29 -25.93
C PRO A 226 22.01 -15.80 -25.79
N SER A 227 22.82 -16.28 -24.84
CA SER A 227 23.13 -17.70 -24.69
C SER A 227 22.12 -18.42 -23.80
N ASP A 228 21.43 -19.40 -24.38
CA ASP A 228 20.54 -20.35 -23.68
C ASP A 228 21.30 -21.22 -22.64
N PHE A 229 22.63 -21.29 -22.77
CA PHE A 229 23.51 -22.03 -21.88
C PHE A 229 24.38 -21.08 -21.04
N ASP A 230 24.11 -21.03 -19.75
CA ASP A 230 24.88 -20.24 -18.80
C ASP A 230 26.21 -20.93 -18.47
N LYS A 231 27.28 -20.50 -19.16
CA LYS A 231 28.66 -20.96 -18.88
C LYS A 231 29.04 -20.77 -17.42
N LEU A 232 28.53 -19.72 -16.76
CA LEU A 232 28.77 -19.48 -15.34
C LEU A 232 28.06 -20.53 -14.49
N LYS A 233 26.82 -20.91 -14.82
CA LYS A 233 26.10 -22.00 -14.16
C LYS A 233 26.82 -23.34 -14.31
N GLN A 234 27.34 -23.66 -15.51
CA GLN A 234 28.15 -24.88 -15.70
C GLN A 234 29.39 -24.83 -14.81
N PHE A 235 30.12 -23.72 -14.80
CA PHE A 235 31.26 -23.52 -13.91
C PHE A 235 30.90 -23.73 -12.45
N LEU A 236 29.89 -23.01 -11.93
CA LEU A 236 29.50 -23.08 -10.51
C LEU A 236 29.02 -24.47 -10.07
N THR A 237 28.37 -25.24 -10.95
CA THR A 237 27.78 -26.54 -10.61
C THR A 237 28.72 -27.72 -10.84
N MET A 238 29.61 -27.61 -11.84
CA MET A 238 30.52 -28.66 -12.25
C MET A 238 31.97 -28.42 -11.80
N ASP A 239 32.26 -27.30 -11.12
CA ASP A 239 33.59 -27.03 -10.57
C ASP A 239 34.11 -28.22 -9.76
N ARG A 240 35.39 -28.56 -9.98
CA ARG A 240 36.12 -29.70 -9.39
C ARG A 240 35.57 -31.09 -9.71
N LYS A 241 34.56 -31.23 -10.58
CA LYS A 241 34.10 -32.55 -11.05
C LYS A 241 34.88 -32.95 -12.31
N VAL A 242 35.72 -33.96 -12.15
CA VAL A 242 36.58 -34.50 -13.22
C VAL A 242 36.33 -35.99 -13.33
N LEU A 243 36.00 -36.47 -14.53
CA LEU A 243 35.94 -37.90 -14.83
C LEU A 243 37.35 -38.36 -15.14
N ARG A 244 37.79 -39.44 -14.49
CA ARG A 244 39.11 -40.02 -14.69
C ARG A 244 38.93 -41.42 -15.25
N PHE A 245 39.53 -41.67 -16.41
CA PHE A 245 39.54 -42.97 -17.07
C PHE A 245 40.98 -43.47 -17.18
N PHE A 246 41.19 -44.76 -16.95
CA PHE A 246 42.44 -45.43 -17.25
C PHE A 246 42.34 -46.03 -18.65
N SER A 247 43.34 -45.72 -19.47
CA SER A 247 43.41 -46.15 -20.85
C SER A 247 44.77 -46.75 -21.19
N LEU A 248 44.78 -47.62 -22.19
CA LEU A 248 45.98 -48.07 -22.86
C LEU A 248 46.08 -47.32 -24.18
N TRP A 249 47.14 -46.55 -24.36
CA TRP A 249 47.51 -46.01 -25.65
C TRP A 249 48.19 -47.12 -26.45
N ASP A 250 47.51 -47.63 -27.47
CA ASP A 250 48.02 -48.69 -28.33
C ASP A 250 48.70 -48.07 -29.57
N ASP A 251 50.04 -48.06 -29.54
CA ASP A 251 50.88 -47.66 -30.67
C ASP A 251 51.56 -48.86 -31.34
N SER A 252 51.12 -50.10 -31.07
CA SER A 252 51.77 -51.33 -31.53
C SER A 252 51.89 -51.47 -33.06
N GLU A 253 51.10 -50.72 -33.83
CA GLU A 253 51.18 -50.66 -35.30
C GLU A 253 52.44 -49.92 -35.80
N SER A 254 53.13 -49.15 -34.95
CA SER A 254 54.34 -48.40 -35.28
C SER A 254 55.61 -49.26 -35.12
N MET A 255 56.64 -49.03 -35.95
CA MET A 255 57.88 -49.85 -35.96
C MET A 255 58.63 -49.91 -34.62
N PHE A 256 58.39 -48.95 -33.72
CA PHE A 256 58.96 -48.90 -32.36
C PHE A 256 57.88 -48.59 -31.31
N GLY A 257 56.61 -48.85 -31.63
CA GLY A 257 55.49 -48.51 -30.76
C GLY A 257 55.27 -49.54 -29.66
N GLU A 258 54.76 -49.07 -28.54
CA GLU A 258 54.44 -49.89 -27.35
C GLU A 258 53.06 -49.50 -26.83
N ALA A 259 52.36 -50.44 -26.21
CA ALA A 259 51.13 -50.15 -25.49
C ALA A 259 51.44 -49.53 -24.12
N ARG A 260 51.00 -48.28 -23.91
CA ARG A 260 51.37 -47.50 -22.71
C ARG A 260 50.15 -47.21 -21.84
N PRO A 261 50.23 -47.37 -20.50
CA PRO A 261 49.17 -46.94 -19.60
C PRO A 261 49.13 -45.41 -19.50
N VAL A 262 47.93 -44.88 -19.69
CA VAL A 262 47.64 -43.44 -19.75
C VAL A 262 46.37 -43.16 -18.95
N ILE A 263 46.29 -41.98 -18.35
CA ILE A 263 45.11 -41.50 -17.63
C ILE A 263 44.49 -40.36 -18.42
N ILE A 264 43.20 -40.46 -18.71
CA ILE A 264 42.42 -39.43 -19.37
C ILE A 264 41.54 -38.74 -18.32
N HIS A 265 41.68 -37.42 -18.20
CA HIS A 265 40.82 -36.57 -17.39
C HIS A 265 39.85 -35.80 -18.29
N TYR A 266 38.54 -35.91 -18.01
CA TYR A 266 37.50 -35.11 -18.63
C TYR A 266 36.95 -34.11 -17.60
N TYR A 267 37.09 -32.82 -17.87
CA TYR A 267 36.63 -31.75 -17.00
C TYR A 267 35.20 -31.32 -17.37
N LEU A 268 34.25 -31.50 -16.46
CA LEU A 268 32.83 -31.17 -16.71
C LEU A 268 32.54 -29.65 -16.71
N VAL A 269 33.50 -28.85 -16.24
CA VAL A 269 33.41 -27.38 -16.15
C VAL A 269 33.39 -26.73 -17.52
N ASP A 270 34.20 -27.24 -18.45
CA ASP A 270 34.48 -26.63 -19.74
C ASP A 270 34.54 -27.65 -20.89
N ASP A 271 34.13 -28.89 -20.63
CA ASP A 271 34.11 -29.99 -21.60
C ASP A 271 35.49 -30.23 -22.25
N THR A 272 36.56 -30.04 -21.47
CA THR A 272 37.95 -30.23 -21.92
C THR A 272 38.53 -31.56 -21.47
N VAL A 273 39.51 -32.04 -22.22
CA VAL A 273 40.18 -33.31 -21.99
C VAL A 273 41.68 -33.08 -21.80
N GLU A 274 42.27 -33.75 -20.81
CA GLU A 274 43.71 -33.79 -20.55
C GLU A 274 44.15 -35.25 -20.50
N VAL A 275 45.30 -35.56 -21.09
CA VAL A 275 45.84 -36.92 -21.16
C VAL A 275 47.20 -36.94 -20.48
N ARG A 276 47.38 -37.83 -19.50
CA ARG A 276 48.61 -37.96 -18.70
C ARG A 276 49.22 -39.34 -18.83
N GLU A 277 50.53 -39.40 -19.05
CA GLU A 277 51.23 -40.68 -19.08
C GLU A 277 51.49 -41.19 -17.67
N VAL A 278 51.29 -42.48 -17.45
CA VAL A 278 51.67 -43.15 -16.20
C VAL A 278 53.10 -43.65 -16.36
N HIS A 279 54.02 -43.12 -15.56
CA HIS A 279 55.42 -43.51 -15.58
C HIS A 279 55.71 -44.57 -14.52
N GLU A 280 56.43 -45.61 -14.90
CA GLU A 280 56.91 -46.65 -14.00
C GLU A 280 58.38 -46.44 -13.59
N ARG A 281 58.81 -47.13 -12.53
CA ARG A 281 60.21 -47.09 -12.11
C ARG A 281 61.07 -47.77 -13.18
N ASN A 282 62.12 -47.08 -13.63
CA ASN A 282 63.05 -47.56 -14.65
C ASN A 282 62.44 -47.77 -16.05
N ASP A 283 61.40 -47.01 -16.43
CA ASP A 283 60.79 -47.02 -17.79
C ASP A 283 61.73 -46.45 -18.88
N GLY A 284 62.85 -45.82 -18.51
CA GLY A 284 63.84 -45.30 -19.46
C GLY A 284 63.35 -44.10 -20.28
N ARG A 285 62.21 -43.51 -19.92
CA ARG A 285 61.61 -42.32 -20.54
C ARG A 285 61.83 -41.08 -19.69
N ASP A 286 61.83 -39.93 -20.38
CA ASP A 286 61.90 -38.62 -19.74
C ASP A 286 60.59 -38.35 -18.96
N PRO A 287 60.62 -38.01 -17.66
CA PRO A 287 59.43 -37.83 -16.83
C PRO A 287 58.58 -36.62 -17.21
N PHE A 288 57.86 -36.71 -18.34
CA PHE A 288 56.88 -35.73 -18.76
C PHE A 288 55.46 -36.23 -18.46
N PRO A 289 54.80 -35.75 -17.38
CA PRO A 289 53.54 -36.32 -16.92
C PRO A 289 52.34 -36.03 -17.83
N VAL A 290 52.42 -35.04 -18.72
CA VAL A 290 51.31 -34.60 -19.58
C VAL A 290 51.60 -34.97 -21.03
N LEU A 291 50.86 -35.96 -21.55
CA LEU A 291 50.91 -36.35 -22.96
C LEU A 291 50.20 -35.33 -23.85
N MET A 292 49.07 -34.81 -23.35
CA MET A 292 48.24 -33.82 -24.04
C MET A 292 47.73 -32.81 -23.03
N LYS A 293 48.01 -31.52 -23.28
CA LYS A 293 47.51 -30.42 -22.47
C LYS A 293 45.98 -30.39 -22.51
N ARG A 294 45.39 -29.87 -21.43
CA ARG A 294 43.95 -29.65 -21.31
C ARG A 294 43.44 -28.80 -22.47
N GLN A 295 42.61 -29.39 -23.32
CA GLN A 295 42.00 -28.71 -24.46
C GLN A 295 40.68 -29.36 -24.83
N ARG A 296 39.82 -28.62 -25.54
CA ARG A 296 38.56 -29.16 -26.05
C ARG A 296 38.86 -30.01 -27.29
N LEU A 297 38.33 -31.23 -27.35
CA LEU A 297 38.63 -32.17 -28.45
C LEU A 297 37.52 -32.19 -29.50
N PRO A 298 37.82 -31.94 -30.78
CA PRO A 298 36.87 -32.12 -31.87
C PRO A 298 36.71 -33.61 -32.19
N LYS A 299 35.45 -34.04 -32.33
CA LYS A 299 35.09 -35.40 -32.74
C LYS A 299 34.94 -35.49 -34.26
N SER A 300 34.25 -34.51 -34.85
CA SER A 300 34.09 -34.37 -36.30
C SER A 300 34.37 -32.93 -36.70
N VAL A 301 35.31 -32.75 -37.61
CA VAL A 301 35.64 -31.45 -38.23
C VAL A 301 34.95 -31.42 -39.59
N LYS A 302 34.34 -30.29 -39.97
CA LYS A 302 33.80 -30.13 -41.32
C LYS A 302 34.95 -30.22 -42.33
N ASP A 303 34.73 -30.93 -43.43
CA ASP A 303 35.65 -30.92 -44.56
C ASP A 303 35.62 -29.53 -45.22
N LEU A 304 36.44 -28.62 -44.70
CA LEU A 304 36.69 -27.36 -45.36
C LEU A 304 37.51 -27.65 -46.62
N LYS A 305 36.97 -27.27 -47.79
CA LYS A 305 37.67 -27.32 -49.07
C LYS A 305 39.07 -26.72 -48.91
N ASP A 306 40.09 -27.43 -49.43
CA ASP A 306 41.55 -27.18 -49.38
C ASP A 306 41.99 -25.75 -49.73
N THR A 307 41.60 -24.77 -48.93
CA THR A 307 41.91 -23.37 -49.21
C THR A 307 43.19 -22.95 -48.48
N PHE A 308 43.54 -23.59 -47.35
CA PHE A 308 44.73 -23.24 -46.56
C PHE A 308 45.29 -24.44 -45.74
N PRO A 309 46.62 -24.52 -45.52
CA PRO A 309 47.24 -25.64 -44.80
C PRO A 309 46.82 -25.73 -43.33
N LYS A 310 46.35 -26.91 -42.91
CA LYS A 310 45.88 -27.25 -41.55
C LYS A 310 46.93 -27.06 -40.43
N CYS A 311 48.19 -26.81 -40.76
CA CYS A 311 49.30 -26.72 -39.79
C CYS A 311 49.47 -25.34 -39.14
N VAL A 312 48.73 -24.31 -39.56
CA VAL A 312 48.99 -22.91 -39.15
C VAL A 312 47.86 -22.27 -38.32
N LEU A 313 46.64 -22.81 -38.35
CA LEU A 313 45.50 -22.25 -37.63
C LEU A 313 45.04 -23.16 -36.48
N GLU A 314 44.82 -22.56 -35.32
CA GLU A 314 44.03 -23.16 -34.24
C GLU A 314 42.60 -23.35 -34.75
N MET A 315 42.06 -24.58 -34.68
CA MET A 315 40.72 -24.90 -35.19
C MET A 315 39.68 -24.00 -34.50
N SER A 316 38.92 -23.23 -35.29
CA SER A 316 37.91 -22.33 -34.73
C SER A 316 36.62 -23.07 -34.38
N ASP A 317 35.87 -22.57 -33.37
CA ASP A 317 34.62 -23.18 -32.90
C ASP A 317 33.56 -23.39 -34.01
N GLN A 318 33.66 -22.64 -35.12
CA GLN A 318 32.74 -22.70 -36.26
C GLN A 318 33.02 -23.88 -37.21
N GLU A 319 34.25 -24.40 -37.18
CA GLU A 319 34.76 -25.44 -38.08
C GLU A 319 34.50 -26.85 -37.54
N VAL A 320 34.26 -26.97 -36.23
CA VAL A 320 33.96 -28.23 -35.55
C VAL A 320 32.45 -28.51 -35.61
N THR A 321 32.08 -29.66 -36.18
CA THR A 321 30.68 -30.10 -36.23
C THR A 321 30.24 -30.66 -34.88
N GLU A 322 31.08 -31.49 -34.29
CA GLU A 322 30.77 -32.19 -33.04
C GLU A 322 31.99 -32.21 -32.12
N TRP A 323 31.74 -31.93 -30.84
CA TRP A 323 32.73 -31.99 -29.76
C TRP A 323 32.56 -33.28 -28.95
N TYR A 324 33.66 -33.79 -28.39
CA TYR A 324 33.59 -34.93 -27.48
C TYR A 324 32.79 -34.62 -26.22
N SER A 325 31.79 -35.46 -25.95
CA SER A 325 30.92 -35.38 -24.77
C SER A 325 31.32 -36.46 -23.75
N PRO A 326 30.98 -36.34 -22.44
CA PRO A 326 31.22 -37.41 -21.47
C PRO A 326 30.63 -38.76 -21.89
N ARG A 327 29.57 -38.74 -22.72
CA ARG A 327 28.89 -39.94 -23.23
C ARG A 327 29.73 -40.77 -24.21
N ASP A 328 30.74 -40.16 -24.82
CA ASP A 328 31.64 -40.83 -25.76
C ASP A 328 32.73 -41.64 -25.03
N PHE A 329 33.00 -41.34 -23.76
CA PHE A 329 33.96 -42.05 -22.93
C PHE A 329 33.29 -43.24 -22.23
N LYS A 330 33.30 -44.40 -22.89
CA LYS A 330 32.74 -45.65 -22.36
C LYS A 330 33.85 -46.66 -22.09
N VAL A 331 33.81 -47.27 -20.91
CA VAL A 331 34.71 -48.37 -20.55
C VAL A 331 34.48 -49.54 -21.51
N GLY A 332 35.57 -50.14 -22.00
CA GLY A 332 35.60 -51.19 -23.02
C GLY A 332 35.56 -50.70 -24.47
N SER A 333 35.60 -49.39 -24.72
CA SER A 333 35.63 -48.81 -26.07
C SER A 333 36.97 -48.18 -26.43
N HIS A 334 37.24 -48.10 -27.74
CA HIS A 334 38.39 -47.37 -28.28
C HIS A 334 37.98 -45.94 -28.64
N ILE A 335 38.77 -44.97 -28.20
CA ILE A 335 38.61 -43.55 -28.54
C ILE A 335 39.79 -43.08 -29.36
N ILE A 336 39.51 -42.29 -30.41
CA ILE A 336 40.53 -41.73 -31.30
C ILE A 336 40.72 -40.26 -30.95
N ILE A 337 41.85 -39.95 -30.32
CA ILE A 337 42.20 -38.58 -29.93
C ILE A 337 43.39 -38.14 -30.79
N LEU A 338 43.20 -37.10 -31.61
CA LEU A 338 44.24 -36.55 -32.50
C LEU A 338 44.94 -37.61 -33.37
N GLY A 339 44.19 -38.61 -33.84
CA GLY A 339 44.71 -39.70 -34.67
C GLY A 339 45.38 -40.85 -33.89
N ARG A 340 45.44 -40.79 -32.56
CA ARG A 340 45.95 -41.87 -31.70
C ARG A 340 44.78 -42.68 -31.10
N LYS A 341 44.92 -44.00 -31.06
CA LYS A 341 43.92 -44.93 -30.52
C LYS A 341 44.17 -45.19 -29.03
N PHE A 342 43.18 -44.92 -28.19
CA PHE A 342 43.22 -45.22 -26.76
C PHE A 342 42.12 -46.22 -26.41
N PHE A 343 42.47 -47.30 -25.72
CA PHE A 343 41.53 -48.28 -25.21
C PHE A 343 41.18 -47.97 -23.75
N LEU A 344 39.92 -47.64 -23.47
CA LEU A 344 39.44 -47.35 -22.11
C LEU A 344 39.10 -48.66 -21.39
N TYR A 345 39.77 -48.97 -20.29
CA TYR A 345 39.55 -50.24 -19.57
C TYR A 345 39.02 -50.07 -18.14
N ASP A 346 39.14 -48.89 -17.54
CA ASP A 346 38.57 -48.54 -16.22
C ASP A 346 38.13 -47.07 -16.18
#